data_AF-A0A842QJU9-F1
#
_entry.id   AF-A0A842QJU9-F1
#
_cell.length_a   1.000
_cell.length_b   1.000
_cell.length_c   1.000
_cell.angle_alpha   90.00
_cell.angle_beta   90.00
_cell.angle_gamma   90.00
#
_symmetry.space_group_name_H-M   'P 1'
#
loop_
_entity.id
_entity.type
_entity.pdbx_description
1 polymer ?
#
loop_
_entity_poly.entity_id
_entity_poly.type
_entity_poly.pdbx_seq_one_letter_code
_entity_poly.pdbx_strand_id
1 'polypeptide(L)'
;MIWKIKELILKVIFAELGEEGGADLLKHKIHYHRKRAASDPVEEIHLAGTLVEYAEMLWEDGNTSPARKHVEEAIGIYENYLQKWDNRDTRGDLEAAKNC
;
A
#
# COMPACT_ATOMS: atom_id res chain seq x y z
N MET A 1 17.50 -3.52 -4.20
CA MET A 1 18.22 -2.24 -4.40
C MET A 1 17.29 -1.05 -4.63
N ILE A 2 16.18 -1.22 -5.35
CA ILE A 2 15.20 -0.15 -5.67
C ILE A 2 14.50 0.44 -4.42
N TRP A 3 14.26 -0.36 -3.37
CA TRP A 3 13.51 0.08 -2.18
C TRP A 3 14.25 1.16 -1.36
N LYS A 4 15.58 1.08 -1.23
CA LYS A 4 16.40 2.11 -0.55
C LYS A 4 16.40 3.45 -1.27
N ILE A 5 16.29 3.46 -2.60
CA ILE A 5 16.25 4.68 -3.40
C ILE A 5 14.90 5.40 -3.22
N LYS A 6 13.79 4.65 -3.20
CA LYS A 6 12.46 5.19 -2.89
C LYS A 6 12.40 5.82 -1.51
N GLU A 7 12.96 5.16 -0.50
CA GLU A 7 12.99 5.65 0.89
C GLU A 7 13.82 6.94 1.04
N LEU A 8 14.95 7.03 0.32
CA LEU A 8 15.79 8.23 0.28
C LEU A 8 15.08 9.39 -0.42
N ILE A 9 14.40 9.14 -1.53
CA ILE A 9 13.63 10.17 -2.25
C ILE A 9 12.47 10.65 -1.37
N LEU A 10 11.77 9.75 -0.69
CA LEU A 10 10.72 10.12 0.27
C LEU A 10 11.30 10.99 1.40
N LYS A 11 12.38 10.55 2.05
CA LYS A 11 13.01 11.30 3.14
C LYS A 11 13.49 12.68 2.72
N VAL A 12 14.10 12.81 1.54
CA VAL A 12 14.55 14.10 1.00
C VAL A 12 13.35 15.00 0.70
N ILE A 13 12.30 14.47 0.06
CA ILE A 13 11.10 15.24 -0.25
C ILE A 13 10.36 15.65 1.04
N PHE A 14 10.22 14.78 2.02
CA PHE A 14 9.62 15.10 3.32
C PHE A 14 10.44 16.14 4.09
N ALA A 15 11.77 16.06 4.04
CA ALA A 15 12.65 17.06 4.66
C ALA A 15 12.55 18.43 4.00
N GLU A 16 12.30 18.50 2.69
CA GLU A 16 12.14 19.76 1.94
C GLU A 16 10.73 20.36 2.03
N LEU A 17 9.71 19.52 2.12
CA LEU A 17 8.30 19.94 2.10
C LEU A 17 7.71 20.25 3.49
N GLY A 18 8.39 19.83 4.56
CA GLY A 18 7.82 19.84 5.91
C GLY A 18 6.65 18.86 6.05
N GLU A 19 6.07 18.77 7.25
CA GLU A 19 4.96 17.84 7.53
C GLU A 19 3.77 18.07 6.58
N GLU A 20 3.29 19.31 6.44
CA GLU A 20 2.13 19.62 5.57
C GLU A 20 2.33 19.22 4.10
N GLY A 21 3.47 19.56 3.51
CA GLY A 21 3.74 19.18 2.11
C GLY A 21 4.00 17.67 1.96
N GLY A 22 4.45 17.01 3.01
CA GLY A 22 4.50 15.56 3.13
C GLY A 22 3.12 14.89 3.04
N ALA A 23 2.14 15.38 3.82
CA ALA A 23 0.77 14.87 3.76
C ALA A 23 0.16 15.01 2.37
N ASP A 24 0.37 16.14 1.71
CA ASP A 24 -0.21 16.38 0.39
C ASP A 24 0.39 15.48 -0.69
N LEU A 25 1.69 15.17 -0.60
CA LEU A 25 2.32 14.17 -1.46
C LEU A 25 1.70 12.78 -1.26
N LEU A 26 1.50 12.36 -0.01
CA LEU A 26 0.91 11.06 0.30
C LEU A 26 -0.54 10.97 -0.19
N LYS A 27 -1.35 12.01 0.00
CA LYS A 27 -2.71 12.10 -0.57
C LYS A 27 -2.67 11.97 -2.09
N HIS A 28 -1.72 12.61 -2.76
CA HIS A 28 -1.57 12.51 -4.21
C HIS A 28 -1.20 11.08 -4.65
N LYS A 29 -0.24 10.43 -3.97
CA LYS A 29 0.13 9.03 -4.22
C LYS A 29 -1.05 8.09 -4.00
N ILE A 30 -1.83 8.27 -2.93
CA ILE A 30 -3.05 7.50 -2.68
C ILE A 30 -4.03 7.66 -3.85
N HIS A 31 -4.27 8.88 -4.32
CA HIS A 31 -5.13 9.12 -5.49
C HIS A 31 -4.62 8.43 -6.76
N TYR A 32 -3.31 8.52 -7.02
CA TYR A 32 -2.66 7.89 -8.16
C TYR A 32 -2.82 6.37 -8.14
N HIS A 33 -2.48 5.71 -7.03
CA HIS A 33 -2.57 4.26 -6.92
C HIS A 33 -4.02 3.79 -6.95
N ARG A 34 -4.97 4.48 -6.29
CA ARG A 34 -6.41 4.14 -6.37
C ARG A 34 -6.94 4.14 -7.80
N LYS A 35 -6.54 5.11 -8.62
CA LYS A 35 -6.97 5.16 -10.04
C LYS A 35 -6.48 3.97 -10.85
N ARG A 36 -5.36 3.35 -10.47
CA ARG A 36 -4.68 2.30 -11.24
C ARG A 36 -4.88 0.91 -10.65
N ALA A 37 -5.25 0.81 -9.38
CA ALA A 37 -5.54 -0.43 -8.67
C ALA A 37 -6.55 -1.32 -9.40
N ALA A 38 -7.55 -0.72 -10.06
CA ALA A 38 -8.55 -1.46 -10.84
C ALA A 38 -7.97 -2.23 -12.05
N SER A 39 -6.82 -1.80 -12.58
CA SER A 39 -6.20 -2.39 -13.76
C SER A 39 -4.87 -3.08 -13.49
N ASP A 40 -4.29 -2.91 -12.30
CA ASP A 40 -2.99 -3.47 -11.93
C ASP A 40 -2.96 -3.86 -10.45
N PRO A 41 -2.94 -5.16 -10.12
CA PRO A 41 -2.83 -5.66 -8.75
C PRO A 41 -1.56 -5.21 -8.01
N VAL A 42 -0.49 -4.83 -8.73
CA VAL A 42 0.71 -4.27 -8.10
C VAL A 42 0.40 -2.89 -7.51
N GLU A 43 -0.50 -2.13 -8.13
CA GLU A 43 -0.92 -0.82 -7.64
C GLU A 43 -1.83 -0.93 -6.41
N GLU A 44 -2.57 -2.03 -6.24
CA GLU A 44 -3.27 -2.34 -4.97
C GLU A 44 -2.26 -2.41 -3.82
N ILE A 45 -1.13 -3.10 -4.01
CA ILE A 45 -0.10 -3.25 -2.98
C ILE A 45 0.63 -1.93 -2.70
N HIS A 46 0.95 -1.15 -3.74
CA HIS A 46 1.52 0.19 -3.53
C HIS A 46 0.55 1.14 -2.83
N LEU A 47 -0.75 1.03 -3.12
CA LEU A 47 -1.79 1.76 -2.39
C LEU A 47 -1.75 1.39 -0.90
N ALA A 48 -1.76 0.11 -0.56
CA ALA A 48 -1.71 -0.37 0.82
C ALA A 48 -0.47 0.16 1.56
N GLY A 49 0.71 0.11 0.94
CA GLY A 49 1.93 0.68 1.53
C GLY A 49 1.82 2.19 1.77
N THR A 50 1.29 2.95 0.80
CA THR A 50 1.14 4.41 0.93
C THR A 50 0.08 4.79 1.97
N LEU A 51 -0.98 3.99 2.13
CA LEU A 51 -2.01 4.20 3.15
C LEU A 51 -1.43 4.05 4.56
N VAL A 52 -0.50 3.10 4.77
CA VAL A 52 0.21 2.94 6.05
C VAL A 52 1.11 4.15 6.31
N GLU A 53 1.92 4.57 5.34
CA GLU A 53 2.76 5.78 5.45
C GLU A 53 1.94 7.02 5.86
N TYR A 54 0.76 7.19 5.26
CA TYR A 54 -0.12 8.32 5.58
C TYR A 54 -0.81 8.18 6.94
N ALA A 55 -1.16 6.96 7.33
CA ALA A 55 -1.74 6.69 8.64
C ALA A 55 -0.76 6.95 9.78
N GLU A 56 0.52 6.57 9.61
CA GLU A 56 1.58 6.85 10.58
C GLU A 56 1.74 8.35 10.80
N MET A 57 1.81 9.12 9.71
CA MET A 57 1.88 10.59 9.79
C MET A 57 0.66 11.18 10.51
N LEU A 58 -0.56 10.74 10.14
CA LEU A 58 -1.78 11.20 10.81
C LEU A 58 -1.79 10.84 12.31
N TRP A 59 -1.24 9.68 12.68
CA TRP A 59 -1.14 9.27 14.07
C TRP A 59 -0.18 10.15 14.86
N GLU A 60 0.98 10.48 14.29
CA GLU A 60 1.96 11.40 14.87
C GLU A 60 1.38 12.81 15.09
N ASP A 61 0.53 13.27 14.16
CA ASP A 61 -0.23 14.53 14.28
C ASP A 61 -1.41 14.47 15.26
N GLY A 62 -1.63 13.33 15.93
CA GLY A 62 -2.77 13.13 16.84
C GLY A 62 -4.12 12.88 16.15
N ASN A 63 -4.15 12.82 14.82
CA ASN A 63 -5.32 12.52 14.00
C ASN A 63 -5.61 11.00 13.94
N THR A 64 -5.83 10.40 15.12
CA THR A 64 -5.94 8.95 15.31
C THR A 64 -7.14 8.30 14.59
N SER A 65 -8.28 8.98 14.50
CA SER A 65 -9.47 8.45 13.81
C SER A 65 -9.26 8.34 12.29
N PRO A 66 -8.79 9.40 11.58
CA PRO A 66 -8.34 9.28 10.19
C PRO A 66 -7.24 8.22 9.98
N ALA A 67 -6.25 8.15 10.86
CA ALA A 67 -5.16 7.17 10.77
C ALA A 67 -5.70 5.72 10.77
N ARG A 68 -6.58 5.40 11.73
CA ARG A 68 -7.22 4.08 11.84
C ARG A 68 -7.92 3.67 10.54
N LYS A 69 -8.68 4.58 9.93
CA LYS A 69 -9.40 4.30 8.68
C LYS A 69 -8.45 3.88 7.55
N HIS A 70 -7.31 4.55 7.43
CA HIS A 70 -6.32 4.23 6.41
C HIS A 70 -5.60 2.89 6.67
N VAL A 71 -5.35 2.55 7.94
CA VAL A 71 -4.83 1.24 8.33
C VAL A 71 -5.83 0.12 8.00
N GLU A 72 -7.11 0.30 8.32
CA GLU A 72 -8.17 -0.68 8.03
C GLU A 72 -8.29 -0.96 6.53
N GLU A 73 -8.20 0.09 5.70
CA GLU A 73 -8.18 -0.06 4.23
C GLU A 73 -6.94 -0.83 3.75
N ALA A 74 -5.75 -0.50 4.28
CA ALA A 74 -4.52 -1.21 3.92
C ALA A 74 -4.55 -2.69 4.30
N ILE A 75 -5.08 -3.02 5.49
CA ILE A 75 -5.27 -4.41 5.95
C ILE A 75 -6.17 -5.16 4.98
N GLY A 76 -7.33 -4.61 4.60
CA GLY A 76 -8.25 -5.28 3.68
C GLY A 76 -7.62 -5.57 2.30
N ILE A 77 -6.72 -4.71 1.83
CA ILE A 77 -5.96 -4.97 0.59
C ILE A 77 -4.98 -6.13 0.79
N TYR A 78 -4.20 -6.13 1.88
CA TYR A 78 -3.25 -7.21 2.14
C TYR A 78 -3.93 -8.55 2.37
N GLU A 79 -5.06 -8.59 3.07
CA GLU A 79 -5.87 -9.79 3.27
C GLU A 79 -6.36 -10.37 1.93
N ASN A 80 -6.93 -9.52 1.07
CA ASN A 80 -7.34 -9.92 -0.28
C ASN A 80 -6.17 -10.44 -1.11
N TYR A 81 -5.00 -9.82 -0.99
CA TYR A 81 -3.80 -10.26 -1.71
C TYR A 81 -3.31 -11.62 -1.23
N LEU A 82 -3.27 -11.85 0.09
CA LEU A 82 -2.90 -13.12 0.68
C LEU A 82 -3.87 -14.23 0.26
N GLN A 83 -5.18 -13.95 0.25
CA GLN A 83 -6.18 -14.90 -0.20
C GLN A 83 -6.01 -15.26 -1.70
N LYS A 84 -5.69 -14.29 -2.55
CA LYS A 84 -5.37 -14.52 -3.98
C LYS A 84 -4.07 -15.35 -4.15
N TRP A 85 -3.14 -15.26 -3.21
CA TRP A 85 -1.93 -16.08 -3.22
C TRP A 85 -2.21 -17.52 -2.79
N ASP A 86 -2.94 -17.71 -1.70
CA ASP A 86 -3.30 -19.03 -1.17
C ASP A 86 -4.14 -19.85 -2.18
N ASN A 87 -5.06 -19.17 -2.88
CA ASN A 87 -5.85 -19.76 -3.96
C ASN A 87 -5.03 -20.13 -5.22
N ARG A 88 -3.82 -19.58 -5.39
CA ARG A 88 -2.93 -19.92 -6.52
C ARG A 88 -2.14 -21.19 -6.24
N ASP A 89 -1.65 -21.38 -5.02
CA ASP A 89 -0.98 -22.62 -4.62
C ASP A 89 -1.95 -23.80 -4.70
N THR A 90 -3.15 -23.66 -4.14
CA THR A 90 -4.18 -24.71 -4.20
C THR A 90 -4.63 -25.04 -5.63
N ARG A 91 -4.69 -24.07 -6.54
CA ARG A 91 -4.97 -24.33 -7.97
C ARG A 91 -3.82 -25.07 -8.65
N GLY A 92 -2.57 -24.73 -8.34
CA GLY A 92 -1.39 -25.44 -8.84
C GLY A 92 -1.41 -26.93 -8.48
N ASP A 93 -1.75 -27.23 -7.23
CA ASP A 93 -1.87 -28.60 -6.73
C ASP A 93 -3.01 -29.37 -7.41
N LEU A 94 -4.16 -28.72 -7.63
CA LEU A 94 -5.32 -29.32 -8.31
C LEU A 94 -5.05 -29.62 -9.79
N GLU A 95 -4.31 -28.76 -10.50
CA GLU A 95 -3.92 -29.00 -11.89
C GLU A 95 -2.83 -30.07 -12.02
N ALA A 96 -1.92 -30.18 -11.04
CA ALA A 96 -0.98 -31.30 -10.97
C ALA A 96 -1.72 -32.63 -10.77
N ALA A 97 -2.72 -32.68 -9.88
CA ALA A 97 -3.51 -33.88 -9.60
C ALA A 97 -4.39 -34.34 -10.78
N LYS A 98 -4.79 -33.45 -11.69
CA LYS A 98 -5.56 -33.81 -12.90
C LYS A 98 -4.71 -34.38 -14.03
N ASN A 99 -3.39 -34.16 -14.00
CA ASN A 99 -2.45 -34.61 -15.01
C ASN A 99 -1.69 -35.89 -14.57
N CYS A 100 -2.08 -36.49 -13.45
CA CYS A 100 -1.64 -37.81 -12.97
C CYS A 100 -2.74 -38.85 -13.21
#